data_AF-A0A6V7I1K7-F1
#
_entry.id   AF-A0A6V7I1K7-F1
#
_cell.length_a   1.000
_cell.length_b   1.000
_cell.length_c   1.000
_cell.angle_alpha   90.00
_cell.angle_beta   90.00
_cell.angle_gamma   90.00
#
_symmetry.space_group_name_H-M   'P 1'
#
loop_
_entity.id
_entity.type
_entity.pdbx_description
1 polymer ?
#
loop_
_entity_poly.entity_id
_entity_poly.type
_entity_poly.pdbx_seq_one_letter_code
_entity_poly.pdbx_strand_id
1 'polypeptide(L)' 'KKLIKSAAFQKLMVDEKRCYLFGRNQQLNDFCIDHASCSRVHAALVYHKHLNRAFLVDLGS' A
#
# COMPACT_ATOMS: atom_id res chain seq x y z
N LYS A 1 -25.18 16.79 -7.55
CA LYS A 1 -25.11 16.09 -6.24
C LYS A 1 -23.67 15.61 -6.07
N LYS A 2 -22.86 16.34 -5.28
CA LYS A 2 -21.44 16.04 -5.05
C LYS A 2 -21.40 14.79 -4.15
N LEU A 3 -20.98 13.64 -4.68
CA LEU A 3 -20.70 12.49 -3.82
C LEU A 3 -19.54 12.87 -2.91
N ILE A 4 -19.83 13.06 -1.63
CA ILE A 4 -18.83 13.03 -0.58
C ILE A 4 -18.21 11.63 -0.64
N LYS A 5 -17.01 11.51 -1.19
CA LYS A 5 -16.26 10.26 -1.30
C LYS A 5 -15.61 9.96 0.07
N SER A 6 -16.43 9.69 1.09
CA SER A 6 -15.95 9.15 2.36
C SER A 6 -15.88 7.63 2.27
N ALA A 7 -15.04 7.12 1.37
CA ALA A 7 -14.74 5.69 1.35
C ALA A 7 -13.55 5.47 2.30
N ALA A 8 -13.82 5.29 3.59
CA ALA A 8 -12.79 5.00 4.61
C ALA A 8 -12.17 3.59 4.48
N PHE A 9 -12.51 2.84 3.43
CA PHE A 9 -12.04 1.48 3.22
C PHE A 9 -11.98 1.16 1.71
N GLN A 10 -10.82 0.66 1.27
CA GLN A 10 -10.59 0.18 -0.09
C GLN A 10 -10.09 -1.26 -0.01
N LYS A 11 -10.74 -2.17 -0.75
CA LYS A 11 -10.25 -3.54 -0.92
C LYS A 11 -9.19 -3.54 -2.03
N LEU A 12 -8.05 -4.15 -1.76
CA LEU A 12 -6.92 -4.27 -2.68
C LEU A 12 -6.61 -5.75 -2.88
N MET A 13 -6.42 -6.15 -4.14
CA MET A 13 -5.99 -7.51 -4.50
C MET A 13 -4.45 -7.55 -4.51
N VAL A 14 -3.87 -8.57 -3.89
CA VAL A 14 -2.42 -8.69 -3.63
C VAL A 14 -1.84 -10.06 -4.01
N ASP A 15 -2.44 -10.71 -4.99
CA ASP A 15 -2.14 -12.08 -5.43
C ASP A 15 -1.13 -12.14 -6.60
N GLU A 16 -0.89 -11.04 -7.29
CA GLU A 16 -0.06 -10.99 -8.50
C GLU A 16 1.45 -10.82 -8.24
N LYS A 17 1.82 -10.13 -7.15
CA LYS A 17 3.22 -9.76 -6.85
C LYS A 17 3.63 -10.27 -5.48
N ARG A 18 4.94 -10.53 -5.32
CA ARG A 18 5.52 -10.88 -4.02
C ARG A 18 5.74 -9.66 -3.12
N CYS A 19 5.72 -8.46 -3.69
CA CYS A 19 5.96 -7.21 -2.99
C CYS A 19 5.02 -6.15 -3.55
N TYR A 20 4.39 -5.39 -2.66
CA TYR A 20 3.55 -4.24 -2.99
C TYR A 20 3.98 -3.04 -2.16
N LEU A 21 4.17 -1.90 -2.81
CA LEU A 21 4.58 -0.65 -2.17
C LEU A 21 3.38 0.27 -1.90
N PHE A 22 3.42 0.92 -0.75
CA PHE A 22 2.43 1.89 -0.28
C PHE A 22 3.09 3.25 -0.04
N GLY A 23 2.46 4.32 -0.51
CA GLY A 23 2.97 5.69 -0.28
C GLY A 23 2.32 6.73 -1.18
N ARG A 24 2.77 7.99 -1.06
CA ARG A 24 2.19 9.12 -1.81
C ARG A 24 2.62 9.22 -3.28
N ASN A 25 3.72 8.59 -3.68
CA ASN A 25 4.21 8.69 -5.06
C ASN A 25 3.54 7.65 -5.97
N GLN A 26 2.61 8.08 -6.83
CA GLN A 26 1.88 7.20 -7.76
C GLN A 26 2.77 6.45 -8.76
N GLN A 27 3.95 6.98 -9.08
CA GLN A 27 4.86 6.33 -10.04
C GLN A 27 5.67 5.19 -9.40
N LEU A 28 5.84 5.21 -8.08
CA LEU A 28 6.67 4.25 -7.35
C LEU A 28 5.86 3.20 -6.59
N ASN A 29 4.64 3.54 -6.17
CA ASN A 29 3.83 2.67 -5.31
C ASN A 29 2.79 1.91 -6.13
N ASP A 30 2.60 0.64 -5.78
CA ASP A 30 1.50 -0.16 -6.30
C ASP A 30 0.14 0.35 -5.79
N PHE A 31 0.12 0.80 -4.54
CA PHE A 31 -1.05 1.38 -3.90
C PHE A 31 -0.74 2.79 -3.42
N CYS A 32 -1.29 3.78 -4.13
CA CYS A 32 -1.14 5.18 -3.76
C CYS A 32 -2.02 5.51 -2.54
N ILE A 33 -1.39 6.05 -1.50
CA ILE A 33 -2.06 6.59 -0.32
C ILE A 33 -1.91 8.11 -0.37
N ASP A 34 -3.00 8.79 -0.74
CA ASP A 34 -3.03 10.25 -0.83
C ASP A 34 -3.31 10.90 0.53
N HIS A 35 -2.36 10.74 1.46
CA HIS A 35 -2.42 11.35 2.78
C HIS A 35 -1.11 12.03 3.13
N ALA A 36 -1.16 13.30 3.56
CA ALA A 36 0.02 14.14 3.73
C ALA A 36 1.03 13.60 4.75
N SER A 37 0.58 12.83 5.75
CA SER A 37 1.46 12.22 6.76
C SER A 37 2.24 11.00 6.25
N CYS A 38 1.89 10.43 5.08
CA CYS A 38 2.57 9.27 4.55
C CYS A 38 3.84 9.68 3.80
N SER A 39 4.85 8.82 3.82
CA SER A 39 6.08 9.01 3.05
C SER A 39 5.85 8.80 1.54
N ARG A 40 6.80 9.24 0.70
CA ARG A 40 6.73 9.02 -0.77
C ARG A 40 6.65 7.53 -1.09
N VAL A 41 7.40 6.72 -0.36
CA VAL A 41 7.27 5.27 -0.21
C VAL A 41 7.33 5.04 1.30
N HIS A 42 6.29 4.45 1.87
CA HIS A 42 6.06 4.41 3.32
C HIS A 42 6.22 3.00 3.88
N ALA A 43 5.57 2.03 3.24
CA ALA A 43 5.63 0.64 3.67
C ALA A 43 5.57 -0.32 2.47
N ALA A 44 5.93 -1.57 2.71
CA ALA A 44 5.85 -2.66 1.75
C ALA A 44 5.07 -3.86 2.34
N LEU A 45 4.15 -4.43 1.57
CA LEU A 45 3.59 -5.75 1.86
C LEU A 45 4.42 -6.78 1.09
N VAL A 46 5.12 -7.64 1.82
CA VAL A 46 6.04 -8.64 1.26
C VAL A 46 5.57 -10.05 1.61
N TYR A 47 5.39 -10.89 0.60
CA TYR A 47 5.07 -12.30 0.78
C TYR A 47 6.34 -13.16 0.85
N HIS A 48 6.52 -13.85 1.97
CA HIS A 48 7.67 -14.70 2.22
C HIS A 48 7.37 -16.16 1.87
N LYS A 49 7.97 -16.63 0.77
CA LYS A 49 7.72 -17.98 0.20
C LYS A 49 7.92 -19.11 1.21
N HIS A 50 8.99 -19.08 2.01
CA HIS A 50 9.35 -20.21 2.88
C HIS A 50 8.46 -20.30 4.12
N LEU A 51 7.91 -19.16 4.55
CA LEU A 51 7.02 -19.09 5.71
C LEU A 51 5.54 -19.09 5.29
N ASN A 52 5.26 -19.06 3.99
CA ASN A 52 3.92 -18.98 3.40
C ASN A 52 3.06 -17.89 4.08
N ARG A 53 3.64 -16.70 4.30
CA ARG A 53 3.03 -15.61 5.06
C ARG A 53 3.45 -14.24 4.52
N ALA A 54 2.53 -13.29 4.58
CA ALA A 54 2.80 -11.88 4.25
C ALA A 54 3.23 -11.08 5.48
N PHE A 55 4.12 -10.13 5.27
CA PHE A 55 4.64 -9.18 6.26
C PHE A 55 4.39 -7.77 5.77
N LEU A 56 3.89 -6.90 6.64
CA LEU A 56 3.87 -5.47 6.39
C LEU A 56 5.14 -4.86 7.02
N VAL A 57 5.97 -4.25 6.20
CA VAL A 57 7.29 -3.74 6.57
C VAL A 57 7.31 -2.22 6.39
N ASP A 58 7.60 -1.49 7.47
CA ASP A 58 7.87 -0.05 7.41
C ASP A 58 9.23 0.21 6.76
N LEU A 59 9.35 1.29 5.98
CA LEU A 59 10.56 1.65 5.25
C LEU A 59 11.30 2.86 5.85
N GLY A 60 11.14 3.09 7.16
CA GLY A 60 11.75 4.22 7.89
C GLY A 60 10.96 5.51 7.68
N SER A 61 9.64 5.40 7.78
CA SER A 61 8.70 6.36 7.22
C SER A 61 8.29 7.52 8.12
#